data_AF-J3KZV1-F1
#
_entry.id   AF-J3KZV1-F1
#
_cell.length_a   1.000
_cell.length_b   1.000
_cell.length_c   1.000
_cell.angle_alpha   90.00
_cell.angle_beta   90.00
_cell.angle_gamma   90.00
#
_symmetry.space_group_name_H-M   'P 1'
#
loop_
_entity.id
_entity.type
_entity.pdbx_description
1 polymer ?
#
loop_
_entity_poly.entity_id
_entity_poly.type
_entity_poly.pdbx_seq_one_letter_code
_entity_poly.pdbx_strand_id
1 'polypeptide(L)'
;MAADRQSTTVQAAGGGGELLQRVPVTAKWTYSSAFVCLVVANTMVFAFCAAALAACRRRSAVVPVMVGDLVALALLFSAVGAAAQFGLLGERGNAHVRWAKVCDVYGRFCERAMAAVAVSLIAAFADLVLLMLNILTIHKASSYY
;
A
#
# COMPACT_ATOMS: atom_id res chain seq x y z
N MET A 1 7.46 -2.58 -15.76
CA MET A 1 8.79 -2.77 -15.11
C MET A 1 9.77 -1.60 -15.33
N ALA A 2 9.40 -0.52 -16.02
CA ALA A 2 10.27 0.66 -16.25
C ALA A 2 9.89 1.92 -15.42
N ALA A 3 8.93 1.81 -14.49
CA ALA A 3 8.41 2.96 -13.74
C ALA A 3 9.02 3.15 -12.34
N ASP A 4 9.92 2.26 -11.90
CA ASP A 4 10.18 1.95 -10.48
C ASP A 4 11.48 2.53 -9.89
N ARG A 5 12.37 3.09 -10.73
CA ARG A 5 13.63 3.71 -10.28
C ARG A 5 13.59 5.20 -10.56
N GLN A 6 13.69 6.02 -9.52
CA GLN A 6 14.02 7.43 -9.68
C GLN A 6 15.36 7.69 -8.99
N SER A 7 16.38 7.93 -9.82
CA SER A 7 17.70 8.31 -9.37
C SER A 7 17.77 9.83 -9.40
N THR A 8 17.84 10.49 -8.24
CA THR A 8 18.08 11.94 -8.17
C THR A 8 19.52 12.15 -7.71
N THR A 9 20.25 13.07 -8.33
CA THR A 9 21.59 13.43 -7.85
C THR A 9 21.46 14.47 -6.75
N VAL A 10 21.89 14.16 -5.53
CA VAL A 10 21.96 15.12 -4.44
C VAL A 10 23.41 15.60 -4.34
N GLN A 11 23.61 16.90 -4.15
CA GLN A 11 24.94 17.46 -3.93
C GLN A 11 25.29 17.32 -2.45
N ALA A 12 26.30 16.52 -2.15
CA ALA A 12 26.87 16.44 -0.81
C ALA A 12 27.98 17.49 -0.70
N ALA A 13 27.91 18.36 0.31
CA ALA A 13 29.01 19.24 0.64
C ALA A 13 30.12 18.42 1.33
N GLY A 14 31.22 18.18 0.61
CA GLY A 14 32.44 17.61 1.18
C GLY A 14 33.09 18.60 2.13
N GLY A 15 33.39 18.18 3.36
CA GLY A 15 34.19 18.98 4.28
C GLY A 15 35.61 19.13 3.74
N GLY A 16 35.95 20.34 3.29
CA GLY A 16 37.31 20.72 2.89
C GLY A 16 37.55 20.72 1.38
N GLY A 17 37.34 21.86 0.73
CA GLY A 17 38.09 22.27 -0.46
C GLY A 17 37.91 21.52 -1.79
N GLU A 18 37.32 20.33 -1.87
CA GLU A 18 37.22 19.56 -3.11
C GLU A 18 35.78 19.23 -3.52
N LEU A 19 35.47 19.59 -4.78
CA LEU A 19 34.41 19.19 -5.71
C LEU A 19 33.04 18.76 -5.14
N LEU A 20 31.98 19.45 -5.59
CA LEU A 20 30.57 19.04 -5.53
C LEU A 20 30.38 17.65 -6.17
N GLN A 21 30.65 16.59 -5.42
CA GLN A 21 30.45 15.21 -5.88
C GLN A 21 28.93 14.98 -6.01
N ARG A 22 28.41 14.94 -7.23
CA ARG A 22 27.04 14.46 -7.50
C ARG A 22 27.01 12.97 -7.15
N VAL A 23 26.52 12.64 -5.97
CA VAL A 23 26.25 11.25 -5.61
C VAL A 23 24.87 10.89 -6.17
N PRO A 24 24.77 9.88 -7.06
CA PRO A 24 23.47 9.40 -7.52
C PRO A 24 22.79 8.66 -6.37
N VAL A 25 21.84 9.30 -5.70
CA VAL A 25 20.99 8.61 -4.72
C VAL A 25 19.83 7.99 -5.48
N THR A 26 19.77 6.66 -5.43
CA THR A 26 18.77 5.87 -6.15
C THR A 26 17.67 5.50 -5.18
N ALA A 27 16.50 6.13 -5.29
CA ALA A 27 15.32 5.73 -4.55
C ALA A 27 14.61 4.59 -5.31
N LYS A 28 14.42 3.46 -4.63
CA LYS A 28 13.71 2.28 -5.16
C LYS A 28 12.55 1.96 -4.24
N TRP A 29 11.40 1.60 -4.81
CA TRP A 29 10.20 1.22 -4.07
C TRP A 29 10.45 0.08 -3.06
N THR A 30 11.39 -0.82 -3.36
CA THR A 30 11.79 -1.94 -2.48
C THR A 30 12.52 -1.50 -1.20
N TYR A 31 13.07 -0.28 -1.14
CA TYR A 31 13.77 0.20 0.06
C TYR A 31 12.80 0.64 1.17
N SER A 32 11.55 0.95 0.83
CA SER A 32 10.54 1.37 1.80
C SER A 32 9.58 0.23 2.08
N SER A 33 9.73 -0.39 3.26
CA SER A 33 8.92 -1.53 3.71
C SER A 33 7.41 -1.28 3.63
N ALA A 34 6.97 -0.04 3.84
CA ALA A 34 5.56 0.34 3.77
C ALA A 34 4.94 0.09 2.39
N PHE A 35 5.67 0.39 1.32
CA PHE A 35 5.16 0.17 -0.03
C PHE A 35 5.20 -1.30 -0.44
N VAL A 36 6.19 -2.05 0.04
CA VAL A 36 6.23 -3.51 -0.14
C VAL A 36 5.04 -4.17 0.55
N CYS A 37 4.73 -3.78 1.79
CA CYS A 37 3.54 -4.25 2.50
C CYS A 37 2.24 -3.92 1.74
N LEU A 38 2.13 -2.72 1.15
CA LEU A 38 0.96 -2.33 0.36
C LEU A 38 0.73 -3.24 -0.87
N VAL A 39 1.81 -3.55 -1.60
CA VAL A 39 1.74 -4.43 -2.78
C VAL A 39 1.42 -5.87 -2.37
N VAL A 40 2.07 -6.37 -1.32
CA VAL A 40 1.81 -7.73 -0.80
C VAL A 40 0.37 -7.86 -0.31
N ALA A 41 -0.16 -6.87 0.40
CA ALA A 41 -1.54 -6.88 0.85
C ALA A 41 -2.53 -6.87 -0.32
N ASN A 42 -2.34 -6.01 -1.32
CA ASN A 42 -3.20 -5.97 -2.51
C ASN A 42 -3.16 -7.29 -3.32
N THR A 43 -1.98 -7.92 -3.45
CA THR A 43 -1.86 -9.20 -4.16
C THR A 43 -2.52 -10.36 -3.41
N MET A 44 -2.42 -10.39 -2.08
CA MET A 44 -3.17 -11.34 -1.25
C MET A 44 -4.67 -11.20 -1.48
N VAL A 45 -5.20 -9.98 -1.42
CA VAL A 45 -6.64 -9.71 -1.61
C VAL A 45 -7.09 -10.18 -2.99
N PHE A 46 -6.35 -9.89 -4.04
CA PHE A 46 -6.66 -10.38 -5.39
C PHE A 46 -6.71 -11.91 -5.45
N ALA A 47 -5.75 -12.60 -4.81
CA ALA A 47 -5.74 -14.06 -4.73
C ALA A 47 -6.95 -14.60 -3.93
N PHE A 48 -7.33 -13.93 -2.84
CA PHE A 48 -8.52 -14.27 -2.06
C PHE A 48 -9.81 -14.06 -2.85
N CYS A 49 -9.98 -12.95 -3.57
CA CYS A 49 -11.15 -12.73 -4.44
C CYS A 49 -11.25 -13.80 -5.54
N ALA A 50 -10.12 -14.16 -6.17
CA ALA A 50 -10.09 -15.22 -7.18
C ALA A 50 -10.44 -16.59 -6.58
N ALA A 51 -9.93 -16.90 -5.39
CA ALA A 51 -10.26 -18.11 -4.66
C ALA A 51 -11.73 -18.13 -4.23
N ALA A 52 -12.28 -17.01 -3.79
CA ALA A 52 -13.69 -16.85 -3.43
C ALA A 52 -14.60 -17.12 -4.64
N LEU A 53 -14.29 -16.56 -5.82
CA LEU A 53 -15.01 -16.83 -7.06
C LEU A 53 -14.96 -18.31 -7.47
N ALA A 54 -13.80 -18.96 -7.32
CA ALA A 54 -13.68 -20.40 -7.57
C ALA A 54 -14.46 -21.23 -6.53
N ALA A 55 -14.48 -20.78 -5.28
CA ALA A 55 -15.16 -21.42 -4.16
C ALA A 55 -16.68 -21.21 -4.17
N CYS A 56 -17.22 -20.23 -4.92
CA CYS A 56 -18.66 -20.09 -5.15
C CYS A 56 -19.32 -21.37 -5.68
N ARG A 57 -18.54 -22.28 -6.28
CA ARG A 57 -19.03 -23.59 -6.75
C ARG A 57 -19.22 -24.63 -5.62
N ARG A 58 -18.76 -24.36 -4.40
CA ARG A 58 -18.83 -25.26 -3.24
C ARG A 58 -19.45 -24.57 -2.02
N ARG A 59 -20.65 -24.97 -1.65
CA ARG A 59 -21.43 -24.42 -0.50
C ARG A 59 -20.71 -24.51 0.85
N SER A 60 -19.74 -25.43 1.01
CA SER A 60 -18.97 -25.63 2.24
C SER A 60 -17.85 -24.61 2.48
N ALA A 61 -17.50 -23.77 1.50
CA ALA A 61 -16.33 -22.90 1.57
C ALA A 61 -16.63 -21.45 2.01
N VAL A 62 -17.89 -21.13 2.34
CA VAL A 62 -18.34 -19.75 2.63
C VAL A 62 -17.73 -19.15 3.90
N VAL A 63 -17.61 -19.94 4.97
CA VAL A 63 -17.04 -19.51 6.26
C VAL A 63 -15.52 -19.24 6.16
N PRO A 64 -14.67 -20.15 5.62
CA PRO A 64 -13.24 -19.88 5.51
C PRO A 64 -12.92 -18.74 4.54
N VAL A 65 -13.72 -18.54 3.49
CA VAL A 65 -13.58 -17.39 2.59
C VAL A 65 -13.86 -16.09 3.33
N MET A 66 -14.93 -16.03 4.12
CA MET A 66 -15.26 -14.85 4.95
C MET A 66 -14.17 -14.48 5.96
N VAL A 67 -13.63 -15.48 6.67
CA VAL A 67 -12.54 -15.24 7.63
C VAL A 67 -11.27 -14.78 6.92
N GLY A 68 -10.96 -15.37 5.76
CA GLY A 68 -9.83 -14.95 4.93
C GLY A 68 -9.96 -13.50 4.45
N ASP A 69 -11.15 -13.11 4.00
CA ASP A 69 -11.48 -11.75 3.54
C ASP A 69 -11.29 -10.72 4.67
N LEU A 70 -11.77 -11.01 5.87
CA LEU A 70 -11.60 -10.14 7.04
C LEU A 70 -10.12 -9.94 7.42
N VAL A 71 -9.30 -10.99 7.35
CA VAL A 71 -7.86 -10.91 7.63
C VAL A 71 -7.14 -10.11 6.55
N ALA A 72 -7.48 -10.33 5.28
CA ALA A 72 -6.91 -9.61 4.15
C ALA A 72 -7.24 -8.10 4.21
N LEU A 73 -8.48 -7.77 4.58
CA LEU A 73 -8.93 -6.41 4.79
C LEU A 73 -8.18 -5.70 5.92
N ALA A 74 -8.00 -6.37 7.06
CA ALA A 74 -7.27 -5.81 8.19
C ALA A 74 -5.79 -5.51 7.83
N LEU A 75 -5.15 -6.41 7.10
CA LEU A 75 -3.79 -6.24 6.58
C LEU A 75 -3.69 -5.07 5.59
N LEU A 76 -4.65 -4.93 4.67
CA LEU A 76 -4.73 -3.80 3.74
C LEU A 76 -4.82 -2.47 4.47
N PHE A 77 -5.73 -2.33 5.44
CA PHE A 77 -5.90 -1.09 6.21
C PHE A 77 -4.63 -0.70 6.96
N SER A 78 -3.93 -1.69 7.55
CA SER A 78 -2.65 -1.46 8.22
C SER A 78 -1.58 -0.98 7.25
N ALA A 79 -1.46 -1.62 6.08
CA ALA A 79 -0.48 -1.24 5.07
C ALA A 79 -0.75 0.14 4.45
N VAL A 80 -2.02 0.46 4.17
CA VAL A 80 -2.45 1.78 3.68
C VAL A 80 -2.16 2.85 4.72
N GLY A 81 -2.45 2.60 6.01
CA GLY A 81 -2.16 3.52 7.10
C GLY A 81 -0.66 3.82 7.24
N ALA A 82 0.18 2.78 7.18
CA ALA A 82 1.62 2.94 7.17
C ALA A 82 2.08 3.79 5.96
N ALA A 83 1.65 3.42 4.75
CA ALA A 83 2.02 4.14 3.53
C ALA A 83 1.56 5.61 3.52
N ALA A 84 0.37 5.89 4.05
CA ALA A 84 -0.15 7.25 4.21
C ALA A 84 0.69 8.07 5.19
N GLN A 85 1.11 7.47 6.31
CA GLN A 85 1.99 8.11 7.27
C GLN A 85 3.35 8.43 6.62
N PHE A 86 3.96 7.49 5.91
CA PHE A 86 5.21 7.75 5.17
C PHE A 86 5.05 8.83 4.09
N GLY A 87 3.91 8.87 3.39
CA GLY A 87 3.59 9.96 2.46
C GLY A 87 3.55 11.32 3.15
N LEU A 88 2.89 11.41 4.31
CA LEU A 88 2.80 12.64 5.08
C LEU A 88 4.16 13.08 5.65
N LEU A 89 4.98 12.13 6.10
CA LEU A 89 6.37 12.41 6.49
C LEU A 89 7.21 12.90 5.31
N GLY A 90 6.99 12.35 4.11
CA GLY A 90 7.70 12.74 2.89
C GLY A 90 7.38 14.18 2.44
N GLU A 91 6.13 14.60 2.61
CA GLU A 91 5.62 15.94 2.26
C GLU A 91 5.97 17.01 3.31
N ARG A 92 5.68 16.72 4.59
CA ARG A 92 5.85 17.70 5.66
C ARG A 92 7.30 17.78 6.15
N GLY A 93 8.03 16.65 6.15
CA GLY A 93 9.31 16.51 6.82
C GLY A 93 9.17 16.68 8.35
N ASN A 94 10.22 16.35 9.10
CA ASN A 94 10.26 16.67 10.52
C ASN A 94 11.68 17.06 10.96
N ALA A 95 11.84 18.34 11.32
CA ALA A 95 13.13 18.91 11.71
C ALA A 95 13.69 18.28 12.99
N HIS A 96 12.82 17.86 13.92
CA HIS A 96 13.22 17.24 15.19
C HIS A 96 13.96 15.91 15.02
N VAL A 97 13.64 15.16 13.96
CA VAL A 97 14.31 13.89 13.64
C VAL A 97 15.24 14.01 12.43
N ARG A 98 15.55 15.25 11.99
CA ARG A 98 16.34 15.56 10.79
C ARG A 98 15.82 14.87 9.51
N TRP A 99 14.52 14.64 9.43
CA TRP A 99 13.87 14.11 8.23
C TRP A 99 13.59 15.25 7.25
N ALA A 100 14.41 15.33 6.21
CA ALA A 100 14.21 16.26 5.10
C ALA A 100 12.99 15.85 4.26
N LYS A 101 12.36 16.83 3.61
CA LYS A 101 11.22 16.62 2.70
C LYS A 101 11.68 15.82 1.48
N VAL A 102 11.33 14.54 1.45
CA VAL A 102 11.73 13.62 0.37
C VAL A 102 10.96 13.92 -0.91
N CYS A 103 9.71 14.37 -0.82
CA CYS A 103 8.88 14.65 -1.99
C CYS A 103 9.35 15.88 -2.78
N ASP A 104 10.15 16.77 -2.18
CA ASP A 104 10.76 17.91 -2.87
C ASP A 104 11.89 17.48 -3.83
N VAL A 105 12.57 16.37 -3.51
CA VAL A 105 13.67 15.78 -4.31
C VAL A 105 13.13 14.73 -5.30
N TYR A 106 12.01 14.07 -4.97
CA TYR A 106 11.43 12.97 -5.72
C TYR A 106 9.93 13.18 -6.02
N GLY A 107 9.56 14.36 -6.53
CA GLY A 107 8.15 14.73 -6.76
C GLY A 107 7.34 13.70 -7.56
N ARG A 108 7.83 13.25 -8.72
CA ARG A 108 7.11 12.26 -9.55
C ARG A 108 6.93 10.89 -8.89
N PHE A 109 7.90 10.45 -8.10
CA PHE A 109 7.81 9.22 -7.32
C PHE A 109 6.75 9.37 -6.23
N CYS A 110 6.75 10.50 -5.53
CA CYS A 110 5.82 10.80 -4.45
C CYS A 110 4.38 10.93 -4.96
N GLU A 111 4.17 11.58 -6.11
CA GLU A 111 2.86 11.69 -6.75
C GLU A 111 2.30 10.32 -7.15
N ARG A 112 3.12 9.47 -7.79
CA ARG A 112 2.73 8.08 -8.12
C ARG A 112 2.45 7.26 -6.86
N ALA A 113 3.22 7.50 -5.80
CA ALA A 113 3.04 6.77 -4.56
C ALA A 113 1.75 7.14 -3.85
N MET A 114 1.45 8.43 -3.76
CA MET A 114 0.20 8.95 -3.26
C MET A 114 -0.99 8.40 -4.06
N ALA A 115 -0.88 8.40 -5.39
CA ALA A 115 -1.92 7.83 -6.25
C ALA A 115 -2.15 6.34 -5.97
N ALA A 116 -1.08 5.54 -5.80
CA ALA A 116 -1.19 4.13 -5.45
C ALA A 116 -1.87 3.89 -4.09
N VAL A 117 -1.55 4.72 -3.09
CA VAL A 117 -2.19 4.67 -1.76
C VAL A 117 -3.67 5.05 -1.87
N ALA A 118 -4.01 6.10 -2.62
CA ALA A 118 -5.40 6.53 -2.82
C ALA A 118 -6.24 5.45 -3.51
N VAL A 119 -5.71 4.82 -4.56
CA VAL A 119 -6.38 3.70 -5.24
C VAL A 119 -6.55 2.51 -4.30
N SER A 120 -5.54 2.19 -3.50
CA SER A 120 -5.63 1.10 -2.51
C SER A 120 -6.67 1.38 -1.42
N LEU A 121 -6.84 2.64 -1.00
CA LEU A 121 -7.87 3.05 -0.05
C LEU A 121 -9.27 2.87 -0.63
N ILE A 122 -9.48 3.24 -1.90
CA ILE A 122 -10.74 3.01 -2.61
C ILE A 122 -11.03 1.51 -2.70
N ALA A 123 -10.02 0.70 -3.03
CA ALA A 123 -10.15 -0.76 -3.08
C ALA A 123 -10.52 -1.34 -1.70
N ALA A 124 -9.86 -0.92 -0.62
CA ALA A 124 -10.17 -1.37 0.74
C ALA A 124 -11.60 -0.99 1.17
N PHE A 125 -12.09 0.18 0.74
CA PHE A 125 -13.47 0.59 1.00
C PHE A 125 -14.49 -0.27 0.23
N ALA A 126 -14.19 -0.60 -1.03
CA ALA A 126 -15.04 -1.49 -1.82
C ALA A 126 -15.10 -2.90 -1.22
N ASP A 127 -13.97 -3.42 -0.75
CA ASP A 127 -13.84 -4.72 -0.08
C ASP A 127 -14.66 -4.76 1.22
N LEU A 128 -14.60 -3.70 2.04
CA LEU A 128 -15.45 -3.52 3.21
C LEU A 128 -16.95 -3.62 2.89
N VAL A 129 -17.39 -2.93 1.83
CA VAL A 129 -18.80 -2.96 1.41
C VAL A 129 -19.19 -4.37 0.94
N LEU A 130 -18.30 -5.05 0.22
CA LEU A 130 -18.52 -6.42 -0.23
C LEU A 130 -18.64 -7.39 0.94
N LEU A 131 -17.76 -7.27 1.95
CA LEU A 131 -17.81 -8.05 3.19
C LEU A 131 -19.15 -7.84 3.92
N MET A 132 -19.61 -6.59 4.07
CA MET A 132 -20.90 -6.28 4.67
C MET A 132 -22.07 -6.92 3.91
N LEU A 133 -22.06 -6.85 2.58
CA LEU A 133 -23.08 -7.51 1.76
C LEU A 133 -23.04 -9.03 1.93
N ASN A 134 -21.86 -9.64 1.94
CA ASN A 134 -21.70 -11.07 2.19
C ASN A 134 -22.30 -11.47 3.54
N ILE A 135 -22.06 -10.71 4.61
CA ILE A 135 -22.60 -11.02 5.96
C ILE A 135 -24.14 -10.99 5.92
N LEU A 136 -24.71 -9.95 5.30
CA LEU A 136 -26.16 -9.79 5.17
C LEU A 136 -26.80 -10.89 4.33
N THR A 137 -26.16 -11.34 3.25
CA THR A 137 -26.68 -12.44 2.43
C THR A 137 -26.71 -13.76 3.20
N ILE A 138 -25.67 -14.05 3.99
CA ILE A 138 -25.62 -15.25 4.84
C ILE A 138 -26.67 -15.18 5.94
N HIS A 139 -26.81 -14.03 6.62
CA HIS A 139 -27.85 -13.83 7.64
C HIS A 139 -29.26 -14.01 7.06
N LYS A 140 -29.56 -13.45 5.89
CA LYS A 140 -30.84 -13.67 5.21
C LYS A 140 -31.05 -15.13 4.83
N ALA A 141 -30.03 -15.80 4.29
CA ALA A 141 -30.12 -17.22 3.94
C ALA A 141 -30.36 -18.12 5.16
N SER A 142 -29.79 -17.75 6.31
CA SER A 142 -30.02 -18.45 7.58
C SER A 142 -31.38 -18.16 8.19
N SER A 143 -31.99 -17.02 7.89
CA SER A 143 -33.33 -16.65 8.39
C SER A 143 -34.48 -17.32 7.61
N TYR A 144 -34.19 -17.86 6.42
CA TYR A 144 -35.16 -18.59 5.58
C TYR A 144 -35.19 -20.11 5.86
N TYR A 145 -34.39 -20.57 6.83
CA TYR A 145 -34.32 -21.95 7.31
C TYR A 145 -34.71 -22.00 8.79
#